data_AF-A0AAP3A8U4-F1
#
_entry.id   AF-A0AAP3A8U4-F1
#
_cell.length_a   1.000
_cell.length_b   1.000
_cell.length_c   1.000
_cell.angle_alpha   90.00
_cell.angle_beta   90.00
_cell.angle_gamma   90.00
#
_symmetry.space_group_name_H-M   'P 1'
#
loop_
_entity.id
_entity.type
_entity.pdbx_description
1 polymer ?
#
loop_
_entity_poly.entity_id
_entity_poly.type
_entity_poly.pdbx_seq_one_letter_code
_entity_poly.pdbx_strand_id
1 'polypeptide(L)' 'ELGWVPKGWHYKNAEEIATISIGKTPPRTQKECFCDKKDSNYAWVSIKDLGNCSVFIKDSSEYLTSDAVNSYNVKIVP' A
#
# COMPACT_ATOMS: atom_id res chain seq x y z
N GLU A 1 -14.84 26.90 -5.99
CA GLU A 1 -14.02 27.41 -4.87
C GLU A 1 -14.09 26.43 -3.71
N LEU A 2 -13.05 26.33 -2.88
CA LEU A 2 -12.90 25.32 -1.81
C LEU A 2 -13.71 25.63 -0.52
N GLY A 3 -14.54 26.68 -0.55
CA GLY A 3 -15.33 27.11 0.61
C GLY A 3 -14.51 27.86 1.65
N TRP A 4 -15.04 27.94 2.88
CA TRP A 4 -14.38 28.60 4.01
C TRP A 4 -13.20 27.76 4.54
N VAL A 5 -12.06 28.41 4.78
CA VAL A 5 -10.86 27.79 5.36
C VAL A 5 -10.39 28.61 6.58
N PRO A 6 -10.07 27.97 7.72
CA PRO A 6 -9.65 28.67 8.93
C PRO A 6 -8.37 29.52 8.75
N LYS A 7 -8.26 30.58 9.56
CA LYS A 7 -7.04 31.42 9.61
C LYS A 7 -5.84 30.56 10.04
N GLY A 8 -4.76 30.63 9.25
CA GLY A 8 -3.51 29.88 9.48
C GLY A 8 -3.42 28.53 8.76
N TRP A 9 -4.47 28.12 8.04
CA TRP A 9 -4.39 26.97 7.14
C TRP A 9 -3.86 27.39 5.78
N HIS A 10 -3.09 26.50 5.17
CA HIS A 10 -2.46 26.73 3.88
C HIS A 10 -2.77 25.59 2.92
N TYR A 11 -2.95 25.94 1.66
CA TYR A 11 -3.08 24.96 0.59
C TYR A 11 -1.70 24.46 0.21
N LYS A 12 -1.57 23.13 0.12
CA LYS A 12 -0.39 22.45 -0.40
C LYS A 12 -0.84 21.28 -1.25
N ASN A 13 -0.06 20.94 -2.26
CA ASN A 13 -0.21 19.66 -2.94
C ASN A 13 0.13 18.54 -1.97
N ALA A 14 -0.54 17.38 -2.10
CA ALA A 14 -0.28 16.24 -1.24
C ALA A 14 1.20 15.77 -1.32
N GLU A 15 1.82 15.90 -2.49
CA GLU A 15 3.24 15.57 -2.72
C GLU A 15 4.22 16.47 -1.93
N GLU A 16 3.78 17.65 -1.48
CA GLU A 16 4.60 18.55 -0.66
C GLU A 16 4.62 18.13 0.82
N ILE A 17 3.70 17.26 1.24
CA ILE A 17 3.52 16.86 2.65
C ILE A 17 3.63 15.35 2.86
N ALA A 18 3.62 14.56 1.79
CA ALA A 18 3.71 13.11 1.85
C ALA A 18 4.44 12.52 0.63
N THR A 19 5.13 11.39 0.85
CA THR A 19 5.63 10.57 -0.25
C THR A 19 4.48 9.75 -0.83
N ILE A 20 4.01 10.13 -2.01
CA ILE A 20 2.95 9.41 -2.72
C ILE A 20 3.58 8.35 -3.62
N SER A 21 3.07 7.12 -3.56
CA SER A 21 3.46 6.08 -4.50
C SER A 21 2.36 5.08 -4.75
N ILE A 22 2.44 4.43 -5.91
CA ILE A 22 1.46 3.46 -6.38
C ILE A 22 2.04 2.06 -6.20
N GLY A 23 1.27 1.19 -5.55
CA GLY A 23 1.58 -0.23 -5.43
C GLY A 23 1.43 -0.96 -6.77
N LYS A 24 1.96 -2.18 -6.84
CA LYS A 24 1.81 -3.06 -8.00
C LYS A 24 1.22 -4.40 -7.56
N THR A 25 0.48 -5.01 -8.46
CA THR A 25 -0.12 -6.33 -8.26
C THR A 25 0.48 -7.28 -9.28
N PRO A 26 1.24 -8.31 -8.86
CA PRO A 26 1.62 -9.40 -9.74
C PRO A 26 0.37 -10.05 -10.37
N PRO A 27 0.46 -10.62 -11.59
CA PRO A 27 -0.66 -11.31 -12.22
C PRO A 27 -1.24 -12.38 -11.29
N ARG A 28 -2.55 -12.29 -11.00
CA ARG A 28 -3.23 -13.26 -10.12
C ARG A 28 -3.24 -14.69 -10.66
N THR A 29 -2.96 -14.86 -11.95
CA THR A 29 -2.77 -16.18 -12.56
C THR A 29 -1.50 -16.88 -12.08
N GLN A 30 -0.48 -16.14 -11.61
CA GLN A 30 0.75 -16.67 -11.02
C GLN A 30 0.59 -16.79 -9.51
N LYS A 31 -0.01 -17.91 -9.09
CA LYS A 31 -0.35 -18.16 -7.68
C LYS A 31 0.88 -18.25 -6.78
N GLU A 32 2.02 -18.66 -7.33
CA GLU A 32 3.33 -18.73 -6.68
C GLU A 32 3.83 -17.36 -6.17
N CYS A 33 3.29 -16.26 -6.69
CA CYS A 33 3.63 -14.93 -6.21
C CYS A 33 3.04 -14.63 -4.83
N PHE A 34 1.95 -15.31 -4.46
CA PHE A 34 1.13 -14.97 -3.30
C PHE A 34 1.16 -16.09 -2.25
N CYS A 35 1.15 -15.72 -0.98
CA CYS A 35 1.04 -16.66 0.13
C CYS A 35 0.21 -16.10 1.28
N ASP A 36 -0.25 -16.99 2.16
CA ASP A 36 -1.02 -16.68 3.37
C ASP A 36 -0.14 -16.60 4.64
N LYS A 37 1.17 -16.86 4.50
CA LYS A 37 2.13 -16.85 5.60
C LYS A 37 3.01 -15.61 5.58
N LYS A 38 3.04 -14.93 6.72
CA LYS A 38 3.85 -13.73 6.94
C LYS A 38 5.34 -13.98 6.73
N ASP A 39 5.90 -14.98 7.42
CA ASP A 39 7.30 -15.45 7.37
C ASP A 39 8.31 -14.45 6.73
N SER A 40 9.13 -14.90 5.78
CA SER A 40 10.07 -14.06 5.00
C SER A 40 9.39 -13.40 3.78
N ASN A 41 8.09 -13.16 3.87
CA ASN A 41 7.26 -12.59 2.81
C ASN A 41 6.85 -11.15 3.16
N TYR A 42 6.39 -10.43 2.15
CA TYR A 42 6.06 -9.01 2.25
C TYR A 42 4.55 -8.83 2.34
N ALA A 43 4.07 -8.04 3.30
CA ALA A 43 2.65 -7.72 3.39
C ALA A 43 2.15 -7.10 2.09
N TRP A 44 1.09 -7.67 1.52
CA TRP A 44 0.44 -7.17 0.32
C TRP A 44 -0.98 -6.75 0.65
N VAL A 45 -1.15 -5.45 0.85
CA VAL A 45 -2.42 -4.85 1.29
C VAL A 45 -3.37 -4.72 0.10
N SER A 46 -4.49 -5.43 0.17
CA SER A 46 -5.60 -5.31 -0.77
C SER A 46 -6.61 -4.25 -0.33
N ILE A 47 -7.52 -3.87 -1.23
CA ILE A 47 -8.66 -2.99 -0.90
C ILE A 47 -9.52 -3.59 0.23
N LYS A 48 -9.64 -4.92 0.31
CA LYS A 48 -10.39 -5.60 1.36
C LYS A 48 -9.74 -5.39 2.74
N ASP A 49 -8.41 -5.40 2.80
CA ASP A 49 -7.70 -5.17 4.05
C ASP A 49 -7.90 -3.73 4.55
N LEU A 50 -7.98 -2.75 3.63
CA LEU A 50 -8.29 -1.35 3.97
C LEU A 50 -9.69 -1.19 4.60
N GLY A 51 -10.67 -2.01 4.18
CA GLY A 51 -12.00 -2.01 4.79
C GLY A 51 -12.03 -2.54 6.23
N ASN A 52 -10.97 -3.24 6.65
CA ASN A 52 -10.86 -3.88 7.96
C ASN A 52 -9.82 -3.22 8.87
N CYS A 53 -9.18 -2.13 8.44
CA CYS A 53 -8.22 -1.38 9.24
C CYS A 53 -8.81 -0.06 9.77
N SER A 54 -8.17 0.50 10.79
CA SER A 54 -8.46 1.87 11.26
C SER A 54 -7.55 2.86 10.51
N VAL A 55 -6.93 3.80 11.23
CA VAL A 55 -6.05 4.83 10.65
C VAL A 55 -4.76 4.24 10.07
N PHE A 56 -4.27 3.11 10.61
CA PHE A 56 -3.02 2.48 10.19
C PHE A 56 -3.24 1.00 9.87
N ILE A 57 -2.48 0.52 8.89
CA ILE A 57 -2.38 -0.89 8.52
C ILE A 57 -0.90 -1.30 8.58
N LYS A 58 -0.62 -2.41 9.26
CA LYS A 58 0.73 -2.96 9.42
C LYS A 58 0.83 -4.41 8.94
N ASP A 59 -0.29 -4.99 8.54
CA ASP A 59 -0.39 -6.38 8.14
C ASP A 59 -1.55 -6.59 7.18
N SER A 60 -1.55 -7.72 6.50
CA SER A 60 -2.53 -8.07 5.49
C SER A 60 -2.94 -9.54 5.59
N SER A 61 -4.06 -9.87 4.94
CA SER A 61 -4.52 -11.25 4.83
C SER A 61 -3.76 -12.09 3.79
N GLU A 62 -2.96 -11.46 2.93
CA GLU A 62 -2.17 -12.09 1.87
C GLU A 62 -0.80 -11.38 1.75
N TYR A 63 0.22 -12.09 1.31
CA TYR A 63 1.61 -11.64 1.24
C TYR A 63 2.20 -11.94 -0.14
N LEU A 64 3.26 -11.22 -0.51
CA LEU A 64 4.08 -11.51 -1.68
C LEU A 64 5.39 -12.18 -1.29
N THR A 65 5.78 -13.19 -2.07
CA THR A 65 7.10 -13.81 -1.93
C THR A 65 8.21 -12.85 -2.30
N SER A 66 9.41 -13.07 -1.77
CA SER A 66 10.60 -12.29 -2.13
C SER A 66 10.85 -12.30 -3.66
N ASP A 67 10.65 -13.44 -4.30
CA ASP A 67 10.81 -13.59 -5.74
C ASP A 67 9.79 -12.76 -6.52
N ALA A 68 8.54 -12.68 -6.05
CA ALA A 68 7.51 -11.85 -6.66
C ALA A 68 7.82 -10.35 -6.52
N VAL A 69 8.26 -9.91 -5.34
CA VAL A 69 8.65 -8.51 -5.11
C VAL A 69 9.77 -8.10 -6.06
N ASN A 70 10.80 -8.94 -6.21
CA ASN A 70 11.93 -8.70 -7.09
C ASN A 70 11.53 -8.74 -8.57
N SER A 71 10.83 -9.80 -9.01
CA SER A 71 10.47 -10.01 -10.42
C SER A 71 9.51 -8.95 -10.96
N TYR A 72 8.61 -8.44 -10.10
CA TYR A 72 7.62 -7.42 -10.48
C TYR A 72 8.02 -5.99 -10.11
N ASN A 73 9.22 -5.79 -9.55
CA ASN A 73 9.70 -4.50 -9.07
C ASN A 73 8.63 -3.80 -8.20
N VAL A 74 8.08 -4.54 -7.23
CA VAL A 74 7.06 -4.04 -6.31
C VAL A 74 7.73 -3.07 -5.34
N LYS A 75 7.17 -1.87 -5.19
CA LYS A 75 7.71 -0.90 -4.25
C LYS A 75 7.36 -1.32 -2.83
N ILE A 76 8.40 -1.57 -2.03
CA ILE A 76 8.24 -1.81 -0.59
C ILE A 76 8.00 -0.46 0.09
N VAL A 77 6.97 -0.40 0.92
CA VAL A 77 6.58 0.78 1.70
C VAL A 77 6.50 0.41 3.19
N PRO A 78 6.63 1.38 4.11
CA PRO A 78 6.69 1.13 5.55
C PRO A 78 5.42 0.51 6.13
#